data_AF-A0A1G9YQL2-F1
#
_entry.id   AF-A0A1G9YQL2-F1
#
_cell.length_a   1.000
_cell.length_b   1.000
_cell.length_c   1.000
_cell.angle_alpha   90.00
_cell.angle_beta   90.00
_cell.angle_gamma   90.00
#
_symmetry.space_group_name_H-M   'P 1'
#
loop_
_entity.id
_entity.type
_entity.pdbx_description
1 polymer ?
#
loop_
_entity_poly.entity_id
_entity_poly.type
_entity_poly.pdbx_seq_one_letter_code
_entity_poly.pdbx_strand_id
1 'polypeptide(L)' 'MAKSAAKRKRDHLLRNIGKDVTVARNEVNFSTHVRMTKSKKEKLQQHYTKYKKHFTKGTIPDGNAFYYDIATLDA' A
#
# COMPACT_ATOMS: atom_id res chain seq x y z
N MET A 1 7.77 21.71 13.26
CA MET A 1 6.46 22.11 12.70
C MET A 1 5.80 23.13 13.61
N ALA A 2 5.71 24.39 13.20
CA ALA A 2 5.05 25.42 13.99
C ALA A 2 3.53 25.18 14.06
N LYS A 3 2.89 25.58 15.17
CA LYS A 3 1.43 25.54 15.28
C LYS A 3 0.82 26.52 14.28
N SER A 4 -0.24 26.09 13.57
CA SER A 4 -1.01 26.99 12.71
C SER A 4 -1.61 28.14 13.52
N ALA A 5 -1.79 29.31 12.89
CA ALA A 5 -2.45 30.45 13.53
C ALA A 5 -3.86 30.08 14.04
N ALA A 6 -4.60 29.27 13.29
CA ALA A 6 -5.91 28.76 13.67
C ALA A 6 -5.86 27.90 14.96
N LYS A 7 -4.85 27.04 15.12
CA LYS A 7 -4.67 26.25 16.34
C LYS A 7 -4.37 27.16 17.54
N ARG A 8 -3.52 28.18 17.37
CA ARG A 8 -3.22 29.16 18.44
C ARG A 8 -4.46 29.92 18.91
N LYS A 9 -5.33 30.35 17.98
CA LYS A 9 -6.61 31.01 18.32
C LYS A 9 -7.56 30.08 19.08
N ARG A 10 -7.68 28.81 18.67
CA ARG A 10 -8.50 27.82 19.41
C ARG A 10 -7.96 27.55 20.81
N ASP A 11 -6.65 27.35 20.95
CA ASP A 11 -6.01 27.14 22.28
C ASP A 11 -6.27 28.35 23.20
N HIS A 12 -6.27 29.58 22.67
CA HIS A 12 -6.59 30.79 23.43
C HIS A 12 -8.06 30.85 23.88
N LEU A 13 -9.01 30.55 22.98
CA LEU A 13 -10.44 30.50 23.32
C LEU A 13 -10.74 29.41 24.35
N LEU A 14 -10.08 28.26 24.25
CA LEU A 14 -10.21 27.18 25.21
C LEU A 14 -9.76 27.61 26.62
N ARG A 15 -8.66 28.38 26.72
CA ARG A 15 -8.15 28.87 28.02
C ARG A 15 -9.05 29.92 28.67
N ASN A 16 -9.61 30.83 27.88
CA ASN A 16 -10.36 31.97 28.43
C ASN A 16 -11.85 31.67 28.61
N ILE A 17 -12.46 30.92 27.69
CA ILE A 17 -13.91 30.69 27.63
C ILE A 17 -14.24 29.23 27.99
N GLY A 18 -13.26 28.31 27.93
CA GLY A 18 -13.49 26.88 28.21
C GLY A 18 -14.17 26.12 27.08
N LYS A 19 -14.53 26.78 25.97
CA LYS A 19 -15.28 26.16 24.87
C LYS A 19 -14.34 25.35 23.96
N ASP A 20 -14.51 24.03 23.99
CA ASP A 20 -13.83 23.14 23.05
C ASP A 20 -14.68 22.90 21.80
N VAL A 21 -14.22 23.47 20.68
CA VAL A 21 -14.83 23.29 19.36
C VAL A 21 -14.47 21.97 18.69
N THR A 22 -13.52 21.20 19.23
CA THR A 22 -13.16 19.89 18.69
C THR A 22 -14.20 18.82 19.02
N VAL A 23 -14.82 18.91 20.20
CA VAL A 23 -15.90 18.01 20.63
C VAL A 23 -17.13 18.11 19.71
N ALA A 24 -17.42 19.30 19.19
CA ALA A 24 -18.52 19.52 18.26
C ALA A 24 -18.21 19.05 16.82
N ARG A 25 -16.96 18.67 16.53
CA ARG A 25 -16.55 18.23 15.21
C ARG A 25 -16.72 16.72 15.13
N ASN A 26 -17.58 16.25 14.23
CA ASN A 26 -17.74 14.83 13.98
C ASN A 26 -16.41 14.20 13.53
N GLU A 27 -16.04 13.10 14.17
CA GLU A 27 -14.87 12.29 13.81
C GLU A 27 -15.31 10.98 13.15
N VAL A 28 -14.51 10.52 12.20
CA VAL A 28 -14.72 9.25 11.51
C VAL A 28 -13.52 8.36 11.82
N ASN A 29 -13.77 7.16 12.36
CA ASN A 29 -12.72 6.24 12.83
C ASN A 29 -11.98 5.52 11.68
N PHE A 30 -12.38 5.73 10.43
CA PHE A 30 -11.79 5.11 9.26
C PHE A 30 -11.40 6.14 8.20
N SER A 31 -10.47 5.76 7.34
CA SER A 31 -10.04 6.59 6.22
C SER A 31 -11.17 6.74 5.19
N THR A 32 -11.59 7.98 4.94
CA THR A 32 -12.62 8.33 3.95
C THR A 32 -12.07 8.50 2.53
N HIS A 33 -10.79 8.20 2.30
CA HIS A 33 -10.18 8.31 0.98
C HIS A 33 -10.82 7.33 0.00
N VAL A 34 -11.03 7.78 -1.24
CA VAL A 34 -11.43 6.89 -2.34
C VAL A 34 -10.32 5.87 -2.57
N ARG A 35 -10.63 4.58 -2.40
CA ARG A 35 -9.69 3.49 -2.62
C ARG A 35 -9.87 2.94 -4.02
N MET A 36 -8.80 2.95 -4.81
CA MET A 36 -8.80 2.39 -6.15
C MET A 36 -8.05 1.06 -6.16
N THR A 37 -8.56 0.09 -6.92
CA THR A 37 -7.83 -1.17 -7.17
C THR A 37 -6.70 -0.94 -8.16
N LYS A 38 -5.68 -1.80 -8.13
CA LYS A 38 -4.55 -1.75 -9.06
C LYS A 38 -4.99 -1.77 -10.53
N SER A 39 -4.35 -0.93 -11.32
CA SER A 39 -4.44 -0.89 -12.78
C SER A 39 -3.82 -2.12 -13.44
N LYS A 40 -4.06 -2.30 -14.75
CA LYS A 40 -3.45 -3.38 -15.55
C LYS A 40 -1.92 -3.38 -15.45
N LYS A 41 -1.29 -2.20 -15.55
CA LYS A 41 0.17 -2.04 -15.47
C LYS A 41 0.71 -2.49 -14.11
N GLU A 42 0.06 -2.07 -13.02
CA GLU A 42 0.48 -2.43 -11.67
C GLU A 42 0.28 -3.92 -11.36
N LYS A 43 -0.78 -4.54 -11.89
CA LYS A 43 -0.99 -5.99 -11.79
C LYS A 43 0.06 -6.78 -12.56
N LEU A 44 0.42 -6.33 -13.77
CA LEU A 44 1.46 -6.96 -14.57
C LEU A 44 2.82 -6.89 -13.87
N GLN A 45 3.19 -5.72 -13.35
CA GLN A 45 4.41 -5.56 -12.54
C GLN A 45 4.39 -6.49 -11.31
N GLN A 46 3.25 -6.58 -10.61
CA GLN A 46 3.10 -7.46 -9.46
C GLN A 46 3.30 -8.94 -9.82
N HIS A 47 2.89 -9.39 -11.01
CA HIS A 47 3.10 -10.77 -11.44
C HIS A 47 4.59 -11.14 -11.55
N TYR A 48 5.45 -10.18 -11.88
CA TYR A 48 6.90 -10.40 -11.95
C TYR A 48 7.59 -10.24 -10.60
N THR A 49 7.11 -9.33 -9.72
CA THR A 49 7.84 -8.96 -8.50
C THR A 49 7.30 -9.57 -7.21
N LYS A 50 6.05 -10.05 -7.18
CA LYS A 50 5.42 -10.48 -5.92
C LYS A 50 6.08 -11.71 -5.29
N TYR A 51 6.53 -12.67 -6.11
CA TYR A 51 7.12 -13.92 -5.66
C TYR A 51 8.49 -14.12 -6.31
N LYS A 52 9.46 -14.61 -5.53
CA LYS A 52 10.76 -15.02 -6.07
C LYS A 52 10.55 -16.24 -6.95
N LYS A 53 10.62 -16.08 -8.27
CA LYS A 53 10.54 -17.21 -9.20
C LYS A 53 11.85 -18.00 -9.14
N HIS A 54 11.77 -19.31 -8.96
CA HIS A 54 12.93 -20.21 -8.88
C HIS A 54 13.58 -20.49 -10.25
N PHE A 55 12.91 -20.15 -11.35
CA PHE A 55 13.44 -20.27 -12.71
C PHE A 55 14.22 -19.00 -13.08
N THR A 56 15.46 -18.91 -12.61
CA THR A 56 16.37 -17.77 -12.84
C THR A 56 17.47 -18.06 -13.85
N LYS A 57 17.32 -19.07 -14.72
CA LYS A 57 18.28 -19.36 -15.79
C LYS A 57 17.55 -19.73 -17.09
N GLY A 58 17.21 -18.73 -17.89
CA GLY A 58 17.00 -18.85 -19.35
C GLY A 58 15.80 -19.65 -19.86
N THR A 59 15.07 -20.41 -19.03
CA THR A 59 13.95 -21.22 -19.50
C THR A 59 12.61 -20.60 -19.09
N ILE A 60 11.80 -20.27 -20.09
CA ILE A 60 10.39 -19.91 -19.93
C ILE A 60 9.64 -21.25 -19.86
N PRO A 61 9.06 -21.64 -18.71
CA PRO A 61 8.28 -22.86 -18.67
C PRO A 61 6.93 -22.60 -19.35
N ASP A 62 6.77 -23.08 -20.59
CA ASP A 62 5.49 -23.13 -21.34
C ASP A 62 4.55 -24.21 -20.76
N GLY A 63 4.49 -24.32 -19.43
CA GLY A 63 3.56 -25.20 -18.72
C GLY A 63 4.03 -26.63 -18.48
N ASN A 64 5.13 -27.09 -19.10
CA ASN A 64 5.60 -28.48 -18.91
C ASN A 64 7.01 -28.55 -18.31
N ALA A 65 7.08 -28.54 -16.98
CA ALA A 65 8.33 -28.74 -16.22
C ALA A 65 8.83 -30.20 -16.26
N PHE A 66 7.98 -31.15 -16.68
CA PHE A 66 8.26 -32.58 -16.64
C PHE A 66 9.37 -33.04 -17.61
N TYR A 67 9.59 -32.32 -18.71
CA TYR A 67 10.56 -32.72 -19.73
C TYR A 67 12.01 -32.33 -19.43
N TYR A 68 12.26 -31.50 -18.42
CA TYR A 68 13.60 -31.00 -18.11
C TYR A 68 14.40 -31.93 -17.18
N ASP A 69 13.75 -32.82 -16.45
CA ASP A 69 14.40 -33.73 -15.47
C ASP A 69 14.99 -34.99 -16.14
N ILE A 70 14.46 -35.37 -17.32
CA ILE A 70 14.90 -36.57 -18.05
C ILE A 70 16.19 -36.29 -18.84
N ALA A 71 16.38 -35.07 -19.34
CA ALA A 71 17.52 -34.73 -20.19
C ALA A 71 18.86 -34.54 -19.43
N THR A 72 18.84 -34.42 -18.10
CA THR A 72 20.03 -34.24 -17.26
C THR A 72 20.58 -35.54 -16.67
N LEU A 73 19.96 -36.69 -16.99
CA LEU A 73 20.37 -38.01 -16.48
C LEU A 73 21.32 -38.80 -17.41
N ASP A 74 21.57 -38.30 -18.64
CA ASP A 74 22.45 -38.93 -19.63
C ASP A 74 23.70 -38.08 -19.99
N ALA A 75 24.28 -37.36 -19.02
CA ALA A 75 25.54 -36.61 -19.19
C ALA A 75 26.60 -37.03 -18.16
#